data_AF-A0AAU0VAJ6-F1
#
_entry.id   AF-A0AAU0VAJ6-F1
#
_cell.length_a   1.000
_cell.length_b   1.000
_cell.length_c   1.000
_cell.angle_alpha   90.00
_cell.angle_beta   90.00
_cell.angle_gamma   90.00
#
_symmetry.space_group_name_H-M   'P 1'
#
loop_
_entity.id
_entity.type
_entity.pdbx_description
1 polymer ?
#
loop_
_entity_poly.entity_id
_entity_poly.type
_entity_poly.pdbx_seq_one_letter_code
_entity_poly.pdbx_strand_id
1 'polypeptide(L)'
;MSDLPPPPSPPRAGAARLTEAGKAFLGLAPGAGVNVVELPDGAGVCVVQTGRGGGKAYVAPDRTILFVPSGMDFDTGLAAFLGGARTPARGFEDRT
;
A
#
# COMPACT_ATOMS: atom_id res chain seq x y z
N MET A 1 -4.45 -12.74 -35.39
CA MET A 1 -4.43 -13.25 -34.00
C MET A 1 -3.94 -12.13 -33.13
N SER A 2 -4.84 -11.36 -32.53
CA SER A 2 -4.47 -10.32 -31.58
C SER A 2 -4.39 -10.98 -30.20
N ASP A 3 -3.18 -11.15 -29.70
CA ASP A 3 -2.93 -11.56 -28.32
C ASP A 3 -3.42 -10.41 -27.42
N LEU A 4 -4.57 -10.59 -26.79
CA LEU A 4 -5.02 -9.71 -25.71
C LEU A 4 -4.02 -9.89 -24.56
N PRO A 5 -3.44 -8.82 -23.99
CA PRO A 5 -2.60 -8.96 -22.81
C PRO A 5 -3.39 -9.71 -21.75
N PRO A 6 -2.77 -10.65 -21.01
CA PRO A 6 -3.46 -11.40 -19.98
C PRO A 6 -4.14 -10.40 -19.02
N PRO A 7 -5.37 -10.68 -18.56
CA PRO A 7 -6.02 -9.82 -17.58
C PRO A 7 -5.05 -9.65 -16.40
N PRO A 8 -4.94 -8.44 -15.83
CA PRO A 8 -4.10 -8.26 -14.65
C PRO A 8 -4.51 -9.31 -13.62
N SER A 9 -3.53 -10.08 -13.14
CA SER A 9 -3.77 -11.16 -12.18
C SER A 9 -4.68 -10.62 -11.07
N PRO A 10 -5.74 -11.35 -10.66
CA PRO A 10 -6.50 -10.92 -9.50
C PRO A 10 -5.50 -10.74 -8.35
N PRO A 11 -5.63 -9.68 -7.54
CA PRO A 11 -4.71 -9.44 -6.43
C PRO A 11 -4.66 -10.73 -5.63
N ARG A 12 -3.48 -11.37 -5.54
CA ARG A 12 -3.29 -12.56 -4.71
C ARG A 12 -3.93 -12.26 -3.36
N ALA A 13 -4.61 -13.21 -2.72
CA ALA A 13 -5.37 -12.95 -1.49
C ALA A 13 -4.59 -12.14 -0.41
N GLY A 14 -3.24 -12.20 -0.44
CA GLY A 14 -2.35 -11.29 0.29
C GLY A 14 -2.48 -9.81 -0.09
N ALA A 15 -2.39 -9.43 -1.37
CA ALA A 15 -2.47 -8.04 -1.84
C ALA A 15 -3.78 -7.35 -1.43
N ALA A 16 -4.91 -8.07 -1.44
CA ALA A 16 -6.18 -7.55 -0.93
C ALA A 16 -6.11 -7.22 0.57
N ARG A 17 -5.53 -8.12 1.39
CA ARG A 17 -5.32 -7.88 2.83
C ARG A 17 -4.37 -6.71 3.10
N LEU A 18 -3.29 -6.60 2.33
CA LEU A 18 -2.34 -5.49 2.45
C LEU A 18 -2.97 -4.16 2.02
N THR A 19 -3.82 -4.19 1.01
CA THR A 19 -4.60 -3.01 0.58
C THR A 19 -5.50 -2.50 1.69
N GLU A 20 -6.25 -3.39 2.35
CA GLU A 20 -7.12 -3.00 3.46
C GLU A 20 -6.32 -2.46 4.65
N ALA A 21 -5.15 -3.03 4.95
CA ALA A 21 -4.25 -2.50 5.97
C ALA A 21 -3.77 -1.07 5.63
N GLY A 22 -3.40 -0.82 4.37
CA GLY A 22 -2.99 0.51 3.90
C GLY A 22 -4.13 1.54 3.96
N LYS A 23 -5.36 1.15 3.56
CA LYS A 23 -6.55 2.00 3.68
C LYS A 23 -6.86 2.35 5.13
N ALA A 24 -6.83 1.35 6.02
CA ALA A 24 -7.07 1.54 7.45
C ALA A 24 -6.03 2.46 8.09
N PHE A 25 -4.76 2.28 7.74
CA PHE A 25 -3.67 3.15 8.19
C PHE A 25 -3.85 4.60 7.75
N LEU A 26 -4.30 4.82 6.50
CA LEU A 26 -4.59 6.15 5.96
C LEU A 26 -5.88 6.76 6.51
N GLY A 27 -6.62 6.05 7.38
CA GLY A 27 -7.88 6.53 7.95
C GLY A 27 -9.00 6.72 6.92
N LEU A 28 -8.96 5.96 5.81
CA LEU A 28 -9.93 6.11 4.73
C LEU A 28 -11.26 5.43 5.07
N ALA A 29 -12.35 6.09 4.72
CA ALA A 29 -13.68 5.51 4.85
C ALA A 29 -13.82 4.25 3.98
N PRO A 30 -14.65 3.27 4.39
CA PRO A 30 -15.00 2.14 3.53
C PRO A 30 -15.54 2.63 2.19
N GLY A 31 -14.98 2.12 1.08
CA GLY A 31 -15.35 2.53 -0.28
C GLY A 31 -14.66 3.80 -0.81
N ALA A 32 -13.76 4.43 -0.03
CA ALA A 32 -12.93 5.50 -0.55
C ALA A 32 -12.08 5.02 -1.74
N GLY A 33 -12.02 5.86 -2.78
CA GLY A 33 -11.16 5.63 -3.95
C GLY A 33 -9.69 5.60 -3.54
N VAL A 34 -8.99 4.56 -3.97
CA VAL A 34 -7.53 4.44 -3.84
C VAL A 34 -6.98 3.84 -5.12
N ASN A 35 -5.76 4.25 -5.47
CA ASN A 35 -4.97 3.52 -6.45
C ASN A 35 -4.07 2.55 -5.70
N VAL A 36 -4.04 1.30 -6.13
CA VAL A 36 -3.20 0.26 -5.54
C VAL A 36 -2.15 -0.15 -6.57
N VAL A 37 -0.89 -0.13 -6.15
CA VAL A 37 0.25 -0.58 -6.95
C VAL A 37 0.89 -1.77 -6.26
N GLU A 38 0.95 -2.92 -6.91
CA GLU A 38 1.74 -4.05 -6.40
C GLU A 38 3.23 -3.74 -6.53
N LEU A 39 3.99 -4.02 -5.47
CA LEU A 39 5.43 -3.76 -5.44
C LEU A 39 6.20 -4.94 -6.06
N PRO A 40 7.38 -4.68 -6.66
CA PRO A 40 8.20 -5.72 -7.26
C PRO A 40 8.57 -6.81 -6.26
N ASP A 41 8.85 -8.01 -6.78
CA ASP A 41 9.32 -9.18 -6.03
C ASP A 41 8.42 -9.61 -4.84
N GLY A 42 7.15 -9.19 -4.85
CA GLY A 42 6.23 -9.45 -3.76
C GLY A 42 6.54 -8.65 -2.49
N ALA A 43 7.28 -7.54 -2.61
CA ALA A 43 7.64 -6.67 -1.48
C ALA A 43 6.43 -6.01 -0.78
N GLY A 44 5.24 -6.09 -1.37
CA GLY A 44 4.00 -5.61 -0.78
C GLY A 44 3.11 -4.85 -1.76
N VAL A 45 2.37 -3.87 -1.24
CA VAL A 45 1.55 -2.96 -2.05
C VAL A 45 1.79 -1.51 -1.64
N CYS A 46 1.60 -0.57 -2.56
CA CYS A 46 1.46 0.84 -2.28
C CYS A 46 0.01 1.26 -2.48
N VAL A 47 -0.62 1.76 -1.41
CA VAL A 47 -1.96 2.34 -1.44
C VAL A 47 -1.83 3.85 -1.54
N VAL A 48 -2.31 4.43 -2.63
CA VAL A 48 -2.27 5.86 -2.90
C VAL A 48 -3.66 6.43 -2.74
N GLN A 49 -3.84 7.37 -1.81
CA GLN A 49 -5.11 8.05 -1.63
C GLN A 49 -5.40 8.95 -2.83
N THR A 50 -6.61 8.82 -3.41
CA THR A 50 -7.03 9.73 -4.50
C THR A 50 -7.60 11.02 -3.89
N GLY A 51 -6.89 12.14 -4.05
CA GLY A 51 -7.34 13.47 -3.57
C GLY A 51 -6.20 14.41 -3.19
N ARG A 52 -6.49 15.72 -3.07
CA ARG A 52 -5.49 16.71 -2.62
C ARG A 52 -5.05 16.43 -1.18
N GLY A 53 -3.74 16.51 -0.95
CA GLY A 53 -3.13 16.28 0.37
C GLY A 53 -2.97 14.80 0.75
N GLY A 54 -3.50 13.88 -0.06
CA GLY A 54 -3.47 12.44 0.25
C GLY A 54 -2.09 11.82 0.07
N GLY A 55 -1.58 11.21 1.13
CA GLY A 55 -0.31 10.49 1.11
C GLY A 55 -0.41 9.10 0.47
N LYS A 56 0.67 8.35 0.62
CA LYS A 56 0.81 6.96 0.17
C LYS A 56 1.17 6.09 1.36
N ALA A 57 0.64 4.88 1.40
CA ALA A 57 1.03 3.87 2.37
C ALA A 57 1.65 2.67 1.65
N TYR A 58 2.93 2.42 1.87
CA TYR A 58 3.61 1.21 1.42
C TYR A 58 3.47 0.17 2.51
N VAL A 59 2.93 -1.00 2.19
CA VAL A 59 2.56 -2.05 3.14
C VAL A 59 3.29 -3.33 2.75
N ALA A 60 4.15 -3.81 3.64
CA ALA A 60 4.89 -5.05 3.45
C ALA A 60 4.03 -6.29 3.81
N PRO A 61 4.41 -7.51 3.35
CA PRO A 61 3.73 -8.75 3.72
C PRO A 61 3.62 -9.01 5.23
N ASP A 62 4.61 -8.56 6.00
CA ASP A 62 4.64 -8.61 7.47
C ASP A 62 3.77 -7.53 8.15
N ARG A 63 3.03 -6.74 7.36
CA ARG A 63 2.16 -5.62 7.78
C ARG A 63 2.89 -4.43 8.37
N THR A 64 4.21 -4.34 8.22
CA THR A 64 4.92 -3.08 8.47
C THR A 64 4.60 -2.06 7.39
N ILE A 65 4.48 -0.79 7.77
CA ILE A 65 3.96 0.27 6.89
C ILE A 65 4.92 1.46 6.85
N LEU A 66 5.13 2.02 5.67
CA LEU A 66 5.70 3.35 5.50
C LEU A 66 4.64 4.31 4.97
N PHE A 67 4.42 5.40 5.70
CA PHE A 67 3.67 6.54 5.19
C PHE A 67 4.59 7.48 4.43
N VAL A 68 4.16 7.90 3.24
CA VAL A 68 4.86 8.90 2.44
C VAL A 68 3.91 10.04 2.11
N PRO A 69 4.20 11.28 2.53
CA PRO A 69 3.34 12.43 2.22
C PRO A 69 3.26 12.70 0.71
N SER A 70 2.24 13.43 0.31
CA SER A 70 1.95 13.77 -1.09
C SER A 70 3.06 14.54 -1.81
N GLY A 71 3.90 15.28 -1.07
CA GLY A 71 5.01 16.05 -1.63
C GLY A 71 6.24 15.23 -2.04
N MET A 72 6.30 13.95 -1.68
CA MET A 72 7.38 13.04 -2.08
C MET A 72 6.88 12.14 -3.21
N ASP A 73 7.71 11.84 -4.19
CA ASP A 73 7.36 10.98 -5.33
C ASP A 73 7.29 9.49 -4.93
N PHE A 74 6.87 8.65 -5.89
CA PHE A 74 6.70 7.21 -5.65
C PHE A 74 8.05 6.48 -5.52
N ASP A 75 9.03 6.81 -6.35
CA ASP A 75 10.31 6.07 -6.40
C ASP A 75 11.14 6.33 -5.15
N THR A 76 11.19 7.59 -4.69
CA THR A 76 11.83 7.95 -3.41
C THR A 76 11.18 7.21 -2.24
N GLY A 77 9.84 7.13 -2.21
CA GLY A 77 9.11 6.38 -1.19
C GLY A 77 9.38 4.88 -1.23
N LEU A 78 9.43 4.30 -2.44
CA LEU A 78 9.72 2.89 -2.65
C LEU A 78 11.15 2.54 -2.20
N ALA A 79 12.13 3.37 -2.57
CA ALA A 79 13.52 3.19 -2.16
C ALA A 79 13.67 3.21 -0.63
N ALA A 80 13.01 4.15 0.05
CA ALA A 80 12.99 4.21 1.51
C ALA A 80 12.33 2.96 2.14
N PHE A 81 11.19 2.53 1.59
CA PHE A 81 10.48 1.34 2.05
C PHE A 81 11.28 0.05 1.86
N LEU A 82 11.96 -0.12 0.72
CA LEU A 82 12.84 -1.27 0.46
C LEU A 82 14.12 -1.20 1.29
N GLY A 83 14.61 0.00 1.60
CA GLY A 83 15.71 0.25 2.51
C GLY A 83 15.38 0.04 4.00
N GLY A 84 14.14 -0.34 4.33
CA GLY A 84 13.74 -0.70 5.69
C GLY A 84 13.20 0.45 6.54
N ALA A 85 12.98 1.63 5.97
CA ALA A 85 12.27 2.71 6.65
C ALA A 85 10.78 2.33 6.74
N ARG A 86 10.42 1.53 7.75
CA ARG A 86 9.05 1.08 8.00
C ARG A 86 8.74 1.26 9.47
N THR A 87 7.52 1.68 9.74
CA THR A 87 6.98 1.68 11.09
C THR A 87 6.37 0.29 11.33
N PRO A 88 6.74 -0.41 12.42
CA PRO A 88 6.00 -1.59 12.85
C PRO A 88 4.53 -1.21 13.02
N ALA A 89 3.61 -2.10 12.68
CA ALA A 89 2.22 -1.95 13.12
C ALA A 89 2.24 -2.00 14.65
N ARG A 90 2.36 -0.84 15.31
CA ARG A 90 2.37 -0.74 16.77
C ARG A 90 1.10 -1.45 17.24
N GLY A 91 1.28 -2.46 18.10
CA GLY A 91 0.26 -3.43 18.45
C GLY A 91 -1.11 -2.80 18.62
N PHE A 92 -2.09 -3.35 17.91
CA PHE A 92 -3.51 -3.15 18.20
C PHE A 92 -3.90 -3.97 19.45
N GLU A 93 -3.02 -3.99 20.45
CA GLU A 93 -3.18 -4.62 21.75
C GLU A 93 -3.09 -3.47 22.77
N ASP A 94 -4.22 -2.82 22.99
CA ASP A 94 -4.77 -2.46 24.30
C ASP A 94 -5.80 -1.33 24.12
N ARG A 95 -7.06 -1.74 24.02
CA ARG A 95 -8.16 -0.96 24.59
C ARG A 95 -9.18 -1.97 25.10
N THR A 96 -9.00 -2.33 26.37
CA THR A 96 -9.98 -3.00 27.22
C THR A 96 -11.30 -2.22 27.23
#